data_AF-A0A2T2XL74-F1
#
_entry.id   AF-A0A2T2XL74-F1
#
_cell.length_a   1.000
_cell.length_b   1.000
_cell.length_c   1.000
_cell.angle_alpha   90.00
_cell.angle_beta   90.00
_cell.angle_gamma   90.00
#
_symmetry.space_group_name_H-M   'P 1'
#
loop_
_entity.id
_entity.type
_entity.pdbx_description
1 polymer ?
#
loop_
_entity_poly.entity_id
_entity_poly.type
_entity_poly.pdbx_seq_one_letter_code
_entity_poly.pdbx_strand_id
1 'polypeptide(L)' 'MAPETNDNDLSQYEAIIERIEEIVRLLESGRSPLAESLKLYAEAKSLTEKANRLLERAESSLGLYPTELKTEEL' A
#
# COMPACT_ATOMS: atom_id res chain seq x y z
N MET A 1 -20.57 -17.27 1.72
CA MET A 1 -20.02 -16.99 0.38
C MET A 1 -18.95 -15.95 0.60
N ALA A 2 -17.67 -16.33 0.56
CA ALA A 2 -16.58 -15.37 0.77
C ALA A 2 -16.63 -14.34 -0.37
N PRO A 3 -16.49 -13.03 -0.10
CA PRO A 3 -16.47 -12.04 -1.15
C PRO A 3 -15.18 -12.20 -1.95
N GLU A 4 -15.35 -12.48 -3.23
CA GLU A 4 -14.27 -12.68 -4.18
C GLU A 4 -13.50 -11.35 -4.30
N THR A 5 -12.25 -11.34 -3.85
CA THR A 5 -11.29 -10.31 -4.29
C THR A 5 -11.20 -10.42 -5.81
N ASN A 6 -11.59 -9.37 -6.52
CA ASN A 6 -11.60 -9.38 -7.98
C ASN A 6 -10.15 -9.38 -8.50
N ASP A 7 -9.86 -10.12 -9.58
CA ASP A 7 -8.53 -10.25 -10.22
C ASP A 7 -7.87 -8.88 -10.50
N ASN A 8 -8.68 -7.85 -10.72
CA ASN A 8 -8.20 -6.47 -10.88
C ASN A 8 -7.59 -5.90 -9.59
N ASP A 9 -8.18 -6.17 -8.41
CA ASP A 9 -7.63 -5.72 -7.13
C ASP A 9 -6.31 -6.44 -6.83
N LEU A 10 -6.20 -7.73 -7.19
CA LEU A 10 -4.95 -8.50 -7.08
C LEU A 10 -3.84 -7.92 -7.95
N SER A 11 -4.12 -7.71 -9.23
CA SER A 11 -3.14 -7.16 -10.19
C SER A 11 -2.66 -5.75 -9.78
N GLN A 12 -3.57 -4.94 -9.23
CA GLN A 12 -3.22 -3.61 -8.71
C GLN A 12 -2.35 -3.69 -7.45
N TYR A 13 -2.63 -4.62 -6.54
CA TYR A 13 -1.81 -4.82 -5.35
C TYR A 13 -0.38 -5.23 -5.71
N GLU A 14 -0.21 -6.23 -6.57
CA GLU A 14 1.10 -6.71 -7.01
C GLU A 14 1.93 -5.59 -7.66
N ALA A 15 1.31 -4.81 -8.56
CA ALA A 15 1.98 -3.67 -9.20
C ALA A 15 2.37 -2.56 -8.21
N ILE A 16 1.53 -2.31 -7.20
CA ILE A 16 1.84 -1.35 -6.14
C ILE A 16 3.06 -1.82 -5.33
N ILE A 17 3.10 -3.11 -4.94
CA ILE A 17 4.23 -3.68 -4.19
C ILE A 17 5.52 -3.61 -5.01
N GLU A 18 5.49 -4.02 -6.28
CA GLU A 18 6.65 -3.94 -7.17
C GLU A 18 7.22 -2.51 -7.25
N ARG A 19 6.34 -1.50 -7.36
CA ARG A 19 6.76 -0.10 -7.42
C ARG A 19 7.33 0.39 -6.07
N ILE A 20 6.74 -0.01 -4.95
CA ILE A 20 7.27 0.31 -3.61
C ILE A 20 8.67 -0.27 -3.45
N GLU A 21 8.90 -1.53 -3.85
CA GLU A 21 10.23 -2.15 -3.77
C GLU A 21 11.27 -1.41 -4.63
N GLU A 22 10.89 -0.97 -5.82
CA GLU A 22 11.77 -0.15 -6.67
C GLU A 22 12.14 1.17 -5.98
N ILE A 23 11.16 1.85 -5.39
CA ILE A 23 11.39 3.09 -4.65
C ILE A 23 12.33 2.84 -3.46
N VAL A 24 12.12 1.76 -2.70
CA VAL A 24 12.99 1.38 -1.58
C VAL A 24 14.43 1.18 -2.06
N ARG A 25 14.64 0.41 -3.14
CA ARG A 25 15.98 0.21 -3.74
C ARG A 25 16.64 1.53 -4.13
N LEU A 26 15.89 2.48 -4.70
CA LEU A 26 16.40 3.80 -5.07
C LEU A 26 16.80 4.62 -3.85
N LEU A 27 15.96 4.64 -2.80
CA LEU A 27 16.23 5.38 -1.56
C LEU A 27 17.40 4.78 -0.77
N GLU A 28 17.44 3.45 -0.63
CA GLU A 28 18.51 2.72 0.06
C GLU A 28 19.88 2.88 -0.62
N SER A 29 19.89 3.17 -1.92
CA SER A 29 21.13 3.45 -2.64
C SER A 29 21.87 4.68 -2.09
N GLY A 30 21.16 5.61 -1.45
CA GLY A 30 21.71 6.86 -0.90
C GLY A 30 22.24 7.83 -1.96
N ARG A 31 22.03 7.56 -3.26
CA ARG A 31 22.56 8.36 -4.38
C ARG A 31 21.60 9.45 -4.86
N SER A 32 20.32 9.36 -4.53
CA SER A 32 19.30 10.33 -4.95
C SER A 32 19.47 11.65 -4.19
N PRO A 33 19.51 12.81 -4.86
CA PRO A 33 19.46 14.12 -4.21
C PRO A 33 18.21 14.27 -3.34
N LEU A 34 18.29 15.08 -2.28
CA LEU A 34 17.18 15.28 -1.33
C LEU A 34 15.83 15.56 -2.00
N ALA A 35 15.83 16.43 -3.02
CA ALA A 35 14.61 16.78 -3.75
C ALA A 35 13.98 15.59 -4.49
N GLU A 36 14.79 14.65 -4.96
CA GLU A 36 14.32 13.42 -5.60
C GLU A 36 13.89 12.39 -4.55
N SER A 37 14.64 12.23 -3.47
CA SER A 37 14.28 11.37 -2.34
C SER A 37 12.93 11.75 -1.73
N LEU A 38 12.61 13.04 -1.64
CA LEU A 38 11.31 13.51 -1.17
C LEU A 38 10.16 13.13 -2.12
N LYS A 39 10.39 13.15 -3.43
CA LYS A 39 9.38 12.72 -4.42
C LYS A 39 9.13 11.21 -4.33
N LEU A 40 10.21 10.43 -4.29
CA LEU A 40 10.16 8.98 -4.10
C LEU A 40 9.42 8.61 -2.81
N TYR A 41 9.74 9.28 -1.70
CA TYR A 41 9.04 9.08 -0.43
C TYR A 41 7.55 9.40 -0.53
N ALA A 42 7.17 10.52 -1.13
CA ALA A 42 5.77 10.91 -1.29
C ALA A 42 4.99 9.90 -2.15
N GLU A 43 5.62 9.40 -3.21
CA GLU A 43 5.06 8.33 -4.06
C GLU A 43 4.84 7.04 -3.25
N ALA A 44 5.88 6.56 -2.55
CA ALA A 44 5.79 5.37 -1.71
C ALA A 44 4.69 5.50 -0.65
N LYS A 45 4.57 6.66 0.01
CA LYS A 45 3.50 6.91 0.99
C LYS A 45 2.11 6.73 0.38
N SER A 46 1.87 7.31 -0.79
CA SER A 46 0.58 7.18 -1.49
C SER A 46 0.31 5.74 -1.92
N LEU A 47 1.34 5.02 -2.38
CA LEU A 47 1.24 3.62 -2.76
C LEU A 47 0.93 2.72 -1.56
N THR A 48 1.58 2.92 -0.42
CA THR A 48 1.31 2.20 0.83
C THR A 48 -0.14 2.40 1.29
N GLU A 49 -0.66 3.62 1.25
CA GLU A 49 -2.07 3.88 1.57
C GLU A 49 -3.04 3.15 0.64
N LYS A 50 -2.70 3.02 -0.65
CA LYS A 50 -3.52 2.25 -1.61
C LYS A 50 -3.43 0.75 -1.35
N ALA A 51 -2.24 0.21 -1.08
CA ALA A 51 -2.05 -1.18 -0.74
C ALA A 51 -2.85 -1.56 0.51
N ASN A 52 -2.80 -0.74 1.57
CA ASN A 52 -3.56 -0.96 2.79
C ASN A 52 -5.07 -1.01 2.53
N ARG A 53 -5.62 -0.11 1.71
CA ARG A 53 -7.05 -0.17 1.34
C ARG A 53 -7.45 -1.43 0.58
N LEU A 54 -6.55 -1.96 -0.26
CA LEU A 54 -6.79 -3.23 -0.96
C LEU A 54 -6.76 -4.40 0.03
N LEU A 55 -5.82 -4.39 0.98
CA LEU A 55 -5.75 -5.38 2.06
C LEU A 55 -6.99 -5.32 2.96
N GLU A 56 -7.41 -4.14 3.41
CA GLU A 56 -8.63 -3.96 4.22
C GLU A 56 -9.87 -4.54 3.53
N ARG A 57 -9.99 -4.35 2.20
CA ARG A 57 -11.08 -4.94 1.40
C ARG A 57 -10.99 -6.46 1.36
N ALA A 58 -9.78 -7.01 1.18
CA ALA A 58 -9.56 -8.45 1.19
C ALA A 58 -9.82 -9.06 2.57
N GLU A 59 -9.39 -8.41 3.65
CA GLU A 59 -9.57 -8.90 5.01
C GLU A 59 -11.03 -8.81 5.46
N SER A 60 -11.74 -7.75 5.07
CA SER A 60 -13.20 -7.65 5.21
C SER A 60 -13.90 -8.80 4.48
N SER A 61 -13.35 -9.23 3.34
CA SER A 61 -13.88 -10.36 2.59
C SER A 61 -13.70 -11.69 3.34
N LEU A 62 -12.55 -11.87 3.97
CA LEU A 62 -12.27 -13.04 4.80
C LEU A 62 -13.01 -13.01 6.15
N GLY A 63 -13.71 -11.93 6.48
CA GLY A 63 -14.38 -11.75 7.78
C GLY A 63 -13.40 -11.55 8.94
N LEU A 64 -12.17 -11.13 8.65
CA LEU A 64 -11.09 -10.94 9.63
C LEU A 64 -11.15 -9.57 10.31
N TYR A 65 -11.98 -8.63 9.82
CA TYR A 65 -12.19 -7.31 10.41
C TYR A 65 -13.62 -7.17 10.97
N PRO A 66 -13.81 -7.16 12.30
CA PRO A 66 -15.02 -6.62 12.88
C PRO A 66 -15.01 -5.08 12.70
N THR A 67 -16.11 -4.55 12.21
CA THR A 67 -16.37 -3.13 11.92
C THR A 67 -16.22 -2.24 13.16
N GLU A 68 -15.00 -1.92 13.61
CA GLU A 68 -14.67 -0.77 14.47
C GLU A 68 -13.17 -0.74 14.80
N LEU A 69 -12.40 0.06 14.05
CA LEU A 69 -11.18 0.65 14.59
C LEU A 69 -11.45 2.15 14.69
N LYS A 70 -11.79 2.57 15.91
CA LYS A 70 -11.87 3.98 16.29
C LYS A 70 -10.53 4.64 15.96
N THR A 71 -10.64 5.78 15.30
CA THR A 71 -9.64 6.85 15.27
C THR A 71 -8.83 6.89 16.56
N GLU A 72 -7.52 6.67 16.47
CA GLU A 72 -6.61 7.16 17.49
C GLU A 72 -6.69 8.69 17.46
N GLU A 73 -7.37 9.25 18.45
CA GLU A 73 -7.26 10.66 18.80
C GLU A 73 -5.80 10.95 19.17
N LEU A 74 -5.23 11.97 18.51
CA LEU A 74 -4.05 12.70 18.98
C LEU A 74 -4.51 14.04 19.57
#